data_AF-A0A972ABE1-F1
#
_entry.id   AF-A0A972ABE1-F1
#
_cell.length_a   1.000
_cell.length_b   1.000
_cell.length_c   1.000
_cell.angle_alpha   90.00
_cell.angle_beta   90.00
_cell.angle_gamma   90.00
#
_symmetry.space_group_name_H-M   'P 1'
#
loop_
_entity.id
_entity.type
_entity.pdbx_description
1 polymer ?
#
loop_
_entity_poly.entity_id
_entity_poly.type
_entity_poly.pdbx_seq_one_letter_code
_entity_poly.pdbx_strand_id
1 'polypeptide(L)'
;MFSIKNVLQCLIWNLRMLRKNPRLLMGLFMGFLICFLLTEKTISLSNEFLTDIQVFEPFIWCFADSDSILFASLALILLLSQFPRLDTPAAYLVFRVNRLNWLLGQVLTAFVISIGYTLFLLISSMILTAGNAFFKTSGATLQPC
;
A
#
# COMPACT_ATOMS: atom_id res chain seq x y z
N MET A 1 -5.16 26.89 20.70
CA MET A 1 -3.85 26.24 20.94
C MET A 1 -3.83 24.86 20.31
N PHE A 2 -2.88 24.63 19.41
CA PHE A 2 -2.60 23.32 18.81
C PHE A 2 -2.05 22.36 19.87
N SER A 3 -2.59 21.14 19.94
CA SER A 3 -2.13 20.13 20.91
C SER A 3 -1.89 18.80 20.22
N ILE A 4 -0.61 18.43 20.11
CA ILE A 4 -0.14 17.22 19.42
C ILE A 4 -0.71 15.96 20.08
N LYS A 5 -0.86 15.95 21.41
CA LYS A 5 -1.42 14.81 22.16
C LYS A 5 -2.85 14.51 21.71
N ASN A 6 -3.65 15.56 21.51
CA ASN A 6 -5.04 15.42 21.08
C ASN A 6 -5.13 14.91 19.64
N VAL A 7 -4.25 15.39 18.75
CA VAL A 7 -4.15 14.92 17.36
C VAL A 7 -3.77 13.44 17.30
N LEU A 8 -2.79 13.02 18.10
CA LEU A 8 -2.35 11.63 18.17
C LEU A 8 -3.44 10.71 18.74
N GLN A 9 -4.19 11.17 19.75
CA GLN A 9 -5.33 10.41 20.27
C GLN A 9 -6.43 10.24 19.21
N CYS A 10 -6.73 11.29 18.44
CA CYS A 10 -7.66 11.20 17.30
C CYS A 10 -7.16 10.21 16.24
N LEU A 11 -5.86 10.26 15.88
CA LEU A 11 -5.23 9.32 14.95
C LEU A 11 -5.40 7.87 15.40
N ILE A 12 -5.02 7.57 16.65
CA ILE A 12 -5.05 6.20 17.20
C ILE A 12 -6.49 5.68 17.24
N TRP A 13 -7.44 6.54 17.63
CA TRP A 13 -8.85 6.16 17.65
C TRP A 13 -9.38 5.86 16.25
N ASN A 14 -9.05 6.72 15.27
CA ASN A 14 -9.44 6.54 13.87
C ASN A 14 -8.83 5.26 13.28
N LEU A 15 -7.56 4.99 13.52
CA LEU A 15 -6.86 3.80 13.03
C LEU A 15 -7.40 2.51 13.64
N ARG A 16 -7.73 2.49 14.95
CA ARG A 16 -8.37 1.33 15.59
C ARG A 16 -9.76 1.07 15.02
N MET A 17 -10.55 2.11 14.80
CA MET A 17 -11.88 1.99 14.22
C MET A 17 -11.78 1.50 12.77
N LEU A 18 -10.81 2.00 12.02
CA LEU A 18 -10.54 1.60 10.66
C LEU A 18 -10.19 0.11 10.55
N ARG A 19 -9.32 -0.41 11.43
CA ARG A 19 -8.92 -1.82 11.42
C ARG A 19 -10.10 -2.78 11.60
N LYS A 20 -11.18 -2.34 12.25
CA LYS A 20 -12.41 -3.13 12.40
C LYS A 20 -13.33 -3.10 11.18
N ASN A 21 -13.12 -2.18 10.24
CA ASN A 21 -13.97 -2.09 9.05
C ASN A 21 -13.53 -3.16 8.02
N PRO A 22 -14.42 -4.06 7.59
CA PRO A 22 -14.09 -5.10 6.61
C PRO A 22 -13.68 -4.52 5.25
N ARG A 23 -14.10 -3.28 4.93
CA ARG A 23 -13.72 -2.58 3.70
C ARG A 23 -12.22 -2.33 3.58
N LEU A 24 -11.50 -2.07 4.69
CA LEU A 24 -10.04 -1.92 4.64
C LEU A 24 -9.38 -3.25 4.26
N LEU A 25 -9.87 -4.36 4.83
CA LEU A 25 -9.37 -5.69 4.49
C LEU A 25 -9.63 -6.02 3.01
N MET A 26 -10.82 -5.71 2.50
CA MET A 26 -11.14 -5.88 1.08
C MET A 26 -10.25 -5.03 0.17
N GLY A 27 -9.97 -3.77 0.54
CA GLY A 27 -9.05 -2.90 -0.19
C GLY A 27 -7.61 -3.42 -0.19
N LEU A 28 -7.15 -3.93 0.95
CA LEU A 28 -5.83 -4.56 1.06
C LEU A 28 -5.73 -5.81 0.18
N PHE A 29 -6.77 -6.65 0.17
CA PHE A 29 -6.85 -7.85 -0.66
C PHE A 29 -6.86 -7.49 -2.15
N MET A 30 -7.60 -6.46 -2.56
CA MET A 30 -7.54 -5.94 -3.93
C MET A 30 -6.14 -5.44 -4.31
N GLY A 31 -5.48 -4.68 -3.43
CA GLY A 31 -4.09 -4.24 -3.64
C GLY A 31 -3.13 -5.41 -3.78
N PHE A 32 -3.32 -6.48 -3.00
CA PHE A 32 -2.55 -7.71 -3.12
C PHE A 32 -2.77 -8.41 -4.47
N LEU A 33 -4.02 -8.55 -4.92
CA LEU A 33 -4.33 -9.14 -6.23
C LEU A 33 -3.70 -8.36 -7.39
N ILE A 34 -3.74 -7.03 -7.33
CA ILE A 34 -3.07 -6.17 -8.30
C ILE A 34 -1.56 -6.47 -8.28
N CYS A 35 -0.92 -6.41 -7.11
CA CYS A 35 0.50 -6.72 -6.96
C CYS A 35 0.88 -8.12 -7.50
N PHE A 36 0.03 -9.13 -7.28
CA PHE A 36 0.20 -10.47 -7.82
C PHE A 36 0.17 -10.49 -9.36
N LEU A 37 -0.86 -9.89 -9.97
CA LEU A 37 -0.97 -9.80 -11.44
C LEU A 37 0.19 -9.04 -12.07
N LEU A 38 0.63 -7.95 -11.44
CA LEU A 38 1.78 -7.17 -11.92
C LEU A 38 3.08 -7.97 -11.79
N THR A 39 3.27 -8.71 -10.71
CA THR A 39 4.48 -9.53 -10.51
C THR A 39 4.57 -10.66 -11.54
N GLU A 40 3.46 -11.34 -11.85
CA GLU A 40 3.40 -12.36 -12.92
C GLU A 40 3.78 -11.77 -14.29
N LYS A 41 3.27 -10.57 -14.60
CA LYS A 41 3.65 -9.83 -15.81
C LYS A 41 5.15 -9.54 -15.85
N THR A 42 5.72 -9.04 -14.76
CA THR A 42 7.16 -8.76 -14.67
C THR A 42 8.01 -10.01 -14.86
N ILE A 43 7.64 -11.14 -14.23
CA ILE A 43 8.35 -12.42 -14.37
C ILE A 43 8.31 -12.91 -15.82
N SER A 44 7.16 -12.81 -16.49
CA SER A 44 7.04 -13.19 -17.91
C SER A 44 7.94 -12.37 -18.82
N LEU A 45 8.05 -11.06 -18.57
CA LEU A 45 8.89 -10.16 -19.36
C LEU A 45 10.37 -10.45 -19.11
N SER A 46 10.78 -10.69 -17.86
CA SER A 46 12.18 -11.07 -17.57
C SER A 46 12.58 -12.40 -18.23
N ASN A 47 11.69 -13.38 -18.30
CA ASN A 47 11.97 -14.64 -19.01
C ASN A 47 12.19 -14.41 -20.52
N GLU A 48 11.49 -13.44 -21.12
CA GLU A 48 11.68 -13.06 -22.52
C GLU A 48 13.03 -12.37 -22.76
N PHE A 49 13.45 -11.49 -21.84
CA PHE A 49 14.70 -10.73 -21.97
C PHE A 49 15.93 -11.39 -21.29
N LEU A 50 15.78 -12.60 -20.73
CA LEU A 50 16.82 -13.39 -20.04
C LEU A 50 17.58 -12.66 -18.91
N THR A 51 17.04 -11.57 -18.36
CA THR A 51 17.71 -10.76 -17.33
C THR A 51 17.59 -11.35 -15.93
N ASP A 52 18.54 -11.04 -15.05
CA ASP A 52 18.43 -11.36 -13.61
C ASP A 52 17.64 -10.26 -12.90
N ILE A 53 16.59 -10.65 -12.16
CA ILE A 53 15.66 -9.70 -11.51
C ILE A 53 16.08 -9.49 -10.04
N GLN A 54 16.30 -8.24 -9.64
CA GLN A 54 16.48 -7.90 -8.22
C GLN A 54 15.12 -7.85 -7.48
N VAL A 55 15.06 -8.23 -6.20
CA VAL A 55 13.81 -8.27 -5.40
C VAL A 55 13.04 -6.91 -5.35
N PHE A 56 13.73 -5.79 -5.53
CA PHE A 56 13.13 -4.45 -5.60
C PHE A 56 12.69 -4.02 -7.00
N GLU A 57 13.17 -4.69 -8.04
CA GLU A 57 12.91 -4.34 -9.44
C GLU A 57 11.43 -4.46 -9.84
N PRO A 58 10.65 -5.48 -9.39
CA PRO A 58 9.21 -5.56 -9.65
C PRO A 58 8.45 -4.38 -9.06
N PHE A 59 8.85 -3.91 -7.88
CA PHE A 59 8.24 -2.73 -7.28
C PHE A 59 8.53 -1.48 -8.10
N ILE A 60 9.76 -1.29 -8.58
CA ILE A 60 10.13 -0.14 -9.42
C ILE A 60 9.39 -0.18 -10.76
N TRP A 61 9.24 -1.35 -11.37
CA TRP A 61 8.49 -1.53 -12.62
C TRP A 61 7.02 -1.13 -12.50
N CYS A 62 6.37 -1.42 -11.36
CA CYS A 62 5.01 -0.94 -11.08
C CYS A 62 4.88 0.60 -11.12
N PHE A 63 5.98 1.35 -10.93
CA PHE A 63 5.97 2.81 -11.07
C PHE A 63 6.45 3.28 -12.44
N ALA A 64 7.11 2.43 -13.21
CA ALA A 64 7.59 2.75 -14.56
C ALA A 64 6.48 2.66 -15.61
N ASP A 65 5.52 1.74 -15.43
CA ASP A 65 4.42 1.55 -16.37
C ASP A 65 3.16 2.33 -15.99
N SER A 66 2.59 3.05 -16.96
CA SER A 66 1.50 4.02 -16.77
C SER A 66 0.18 3.35 -16.39
N ASP A 67 -0.15 2.21 -16.98
CA ASP A 67 -1.40 1.51 -16.66
C ASP A 67 -1.35 0.91 -15.26
N SER A 68 -0.21 0.33 -14.92
CA SER A 68 0.03 -0.32 -13.63
C SER A 68 -0.05 0.66 -12.44
N ILE A 69 0.51 1.88 -12.59
CA ILE A 69 0.43 2.92 -11.57
C ILE A 69 -0.99 3.48 -11.42
N LEU A 70 -1.79 3.49 -12.50
CA LEU A 70 -3.21 3.87 -12.44
C LEU A 70 -4.00 2.85 -11.62
N PHE A 71 -3.82 1.55 -11.82
CA PHE A 71 -4.49 0.53 -10.99
C PHE A 71 -4.05 0.60 -9.52
N ALA A 72 -2.76 0.79 -9.26
CA ALA A 72 -2.23 0.91 -7.91
C ALA A 72 -2.78 2.16 -7.18
N SER A 73 -2.90 3.29 -7.88
CA SER A 73 -3.45 4.54 -7.34
C SER A 73 -4.97 4.49 -7.18
N LEU A 74 -5.71 3.82 -8.07
CA LEU A 74 -7.14 3.59 -7.91
C LEU A 74 -7.46 2.79 -6.63
N ALA A 75 -6.69 1.74 -6.34
CA ALA A 75 -6.84 0.98 -5.11
C ALA A 75 -6.53 1.81 -3.86
N LEU A 76 -5.51 2.67 -3.91
CA LEU A 76 -5.21 3.64 -2.84
C LEU A 76 -6.37 4.64 -2.65
N ILE A 77 -6.92 5.20 -3.73
CA ILE A 77 -8.06 6.13 -3.66
C ILE A 77 -9.29 5.44 -3.10
N LEU A 78 -9.54 4.17 -3.43
CA LEU A 78 -10.64 3.39 -2.89
C LEU A 78 -10.50 3.15 -1.38
N LEU A 79 -9.26 2.93 -0.91
CA LEU A 79 -8.94 2.86 0.52
C LEU A 79 -9.15 4.23 1.22
N LEU A 80 -8.77 5.31 0.54
CA LEU A 80 -8.88 6.69 1.03
C LEU A 80 -10.31 7.25 0.96
N SER A 81 -11.17 6.74 0.08
CA SER A 81 -12.56 7.17 -0.10
C SER A 81 -13.40 7.09 1.18
N GLN A 82 -12.97 6.27 2.14
CA GLN A 82 -13.62 6.15 3.44
C GLN A 82 -13.21 7.25 4.44
N PHE A 83 -12.25 8.12 4.10
CA PHE A 83 -11.83 9.29 4.86
C PHE A 83 -12.28 10.56 4.12
N PRO A 84 -12.90 11.57 4.74
CA PRO A 84 -13.18 11.82 6.16
C PRO A 84 -14.52 11.22 6.62
N ARG A 85 -14.47 10.26 7.54
CA ARG A 85 -15.67 9.61 8.05
C ARG A 85 -16.38 10.48 9.09
N LEU A 86 -17.59 10.94 8.76
CA LEU A 86 -18.45 11.77 9.61
C LEU A 86 -19.50 10.91 10.33
N ASP A 87 -19.07 9.92 11.09
CA ASP A 87 -20.02 9.16 11.93
C ASP A 87 -20.41 9.93 13.20
N THR A 88 -21.51 9.54 13.84
CA THR A 88 -21.97 10.03 15.15
C THR A 88 -20.86 10.11 16.22
N PRO A 89 -20.01 9.06 16.42
CA PRO A 89 -18.89 9.16 17.36
C PRO A 89 -17.77 10.10 16.89
N ALA A 90 -17.57 10.27 15.58
CA ALA A 90 -16.59 11.22 15.05
C ALA A 90 -17.04 12.67 15.29
N ALA A 91 -18.33 12.96 15.13
CA ALA A 91 -18.92 14.26 15.46
C ALA A 91 -18.74 14.61 16.95
N TYR A 92 -18.96 13.65 17.86
CA TYR A 92 -18.70 13.86 19.30
C TYR A 92 -17.23 14.20 19.59
N LEU A 93 -16.30 13.54 18.90
CA LEU A 93 -14.86 13.84 18.99
C LEU A 93 -14.50 15.25 18.50
N VAL A 94 -15.14 15.74 17.44
CA VAL A 94 -14.96 17.13 16.95
C VAL A 94 -15.39 18.16 18.00
N PHE A 95 -16.50 17.91 18.70
CA PHE A 95 -16.96 18.82 19.75
C PHE A 95 -16.00 18.87 20.94
N ARG A 96 -15.38 17.74 21.30
CA ARG A 96 -14.44 17.66 22.42
C ARG A 96 -13.03 18.14 22.06
N VAL A 97 -12.63 17.97 20.81
CA VAL A 97 -11.28 18.24 20.31
C VAL A 97 -11.39 19.23 19.17
N ASN A 98 -11.07 20.50 19.43
CA ASN A 98 -11.11 21.63 18.48
C ASN A 98 -11.02 21.21 16.99
N ARG A 99 -11.88 21.78 16.13
CA ARG A 99 -12.02 21.43 14.70
C ARG A 99 -10.70 21.27 13.95
N LEU A 100 -9.71 22.15 14.20
CA LEU A 100 -8.38 22.07 13.58
C LEU A 100 -7.59 20.82 14.02
N ASN A 101 -7.60 20.48 15.32
CA ASN A 101 -6.90 19.30 15.82
C ASN A 101 -7.55 18.02 15.29
N TRP A 102 -8.88 18.00 15.13
CA TRP A 102 -9.57 16.87 14.50
C TRP A 102 -9.20 16.73 13.02
N LEU A 103 -9.21 17.83 12.27
CA LEU A 103 -8.86 17.82 10.84
C LEU A 103 -7.41 17.35 10.61
N LEU A 104 -6.47 17.83 11.43
CA LEU A 104 -5.09 17.36 11.40
C LEU A 104 -4.97 15.87 11.73
N GLY A 105 -5.79 15.35 12.65
CA GLY A 105 -5.86 13.92 12.95
C GLY A 105 -6.32 13.08 11.75
N GLN A 106 -7.28 13.58 10.97
CA GLN A 106 -7.77 12.93 9.75
C GLN A 106 -6.69 12.92 8.66
N VAL A 107 -6.05 14.06 8.40
CA VAL A 107 -4.95 14.17 7.40
C VAL A 107 -3.79 13.24 7.77
N LEU A 108 -3.40 13.22 9.05
CA LEU A 108 -2.35 12.32 9.53
C LEU A 108 -2.74 10.84 9.37
N THR A 109 -4.02 10.51 9.58
CA THR A 109 -4.52 9.13 9.37
C THR A 109 -4.41 8.73 7.90
N ALA A 110 -4.81 9.62 6.98
CA ALA A 110 -4.68 9.37 5.54
C ALA A 110 -3.21 9.17 5.14
N PHE A 111 -2.29 9.97 5.67
CA PHE A 111 -0.86 9.82 5.41
C PHE A 111 -0.29 8.48 5.90
N VAL A 112 -0.63 8.07 7.13
CA VAL A 112 -0.22 6.77 7.71
C VAL A 112 -0.75 5.61 6.86
N ILE A 113 -1.96 5.72 6.35
CA ILE A 113 -2.57 4.69 5.50
C ILE A 113 -1.88 4.61 4.14
N SER A 114 -1.58 5.75 3.52
CA SER A 114 -0.85 5.77 2.26
C SER A 114 0.52 5.13 2.39
N ILE A 115 1.27 5.44 3.46
CA ILE A 115 2.55 4.80 3.74
C ILE A 115 2.38 3.30 4.02
N GLY A 116 1.35 2.93 4.80
CA GLY A 116 1.08 1.52 5.09
C GLY A 116 0.76 0.71 3.82
N TYR A 117 0.01 1.30 2.90
CA TYR A 117 -0.33 0.69 1.61
C TYR A 117 0.89 0.54 0.71
N THR A 118 1.74 1.57 0.57
CA THR A 118 2.95 1.48 -0.24
C THR A 118 3.95 0.47 0.32
N LEU A 119 4.13 0.41 1.65
CA LEU A 119 4.94 -0.61 2.30
C LEU A 119 4.36 -2.02 2.10
N PHE A 120 3.03 -2.16 2.16
CA PHE A 120 2.38 -3.44 1.91
C PHE A 120 2.60 -3.94 0.48
N LEU A 121 2.50 -3.06 -0.52
CA LEU A 121 2.82 -3.40 -1.92
C LEU A 121 4.28 -3.83 -2.06
N LEU A 122 5.20 -3.08 -1.46
CA LEU A 122 6.63 -3.41 -1.48
C LEU A 122 6.90 -4.79 -0.88
N ILE A 123 6.36 -5.07 0.31
CA ILE A 123 6.52 -6.38 0.98
C ILE A 123 5.89 -7.50 0.14
N SER A 124 4.71 -7.27 -0.44
CA SER A 124 4.02 -8.27 -1.27
C SER A 124 4.83 -8.62 -2.52
N SER A 125 5.36 -7.62 -3.22
CA SER A 125 6.24 -7.81 -4.37
C SER A 125 7.52 -8.56 -4.01
N MET A 126 8.12 -8.26 -2.86
CA MET A 126 9.31 -8.98 -2.40
C MET A 126 9.02 -10.44 -2.10
N ILE A 127 7.91 -10.74 -1.41
CA ILE A 127 7.54 -12.11 -1.06
C ILE A 127 7.28 -12.94 -2.32
N LEU A 128 6.56 -12.37 -3.29
CA LEU A 128 6.25 -13.06 -4.54
C LEU A 128 7.48 -13.33 -5.40
N THR A 129 8.47 -12.43 -5.38
CA THR A 129 9.70 -12.61 -6.15
C THR A 129 10.82 -13.34 -5.40
N ALA A 130 10.77 -13.42 -4.08
CA ALA A 130 11.74 -14.19 -3.29
C ALA A 130 11.77 -15.68 -3.69
N GLY A 131 10.65 -16.25 -4.16
CA GLY A 131 10.62 -17.61 -4.68
C GLY A 131 11.40 -17.80 -5.99
N ASN A 132 11.52 -16.75 -6.82
CA ASN A 132 12.07 -16.84 -8.17
C ASN A 132 13.45 -16.18 -8.30
N ALA A 133 13.73 -15.15 -7.49
CA ALA A 133 15.00 -14.41 -7.51
C ALA A 133 16.19 -15.27 -7.01
N PHE A 134 15.96 -16.23 -6.11
CA PHE A 134 17.01 -17.15 -5.63
C PHE A 134 17.25 -18.37 -6.54
N PHE A 135 16.33 -18.69 -7.45
CA PHE A 135 16.49 -19.86 -8.33
C PHE A 135 17.52 -19.64 -9.44
N LYS A 136 17.93 -18.40 -9.70
CA LYS A 136 18.92 -18.05 -10.72
C LYS A 136 20.32 -17.79 -10.14
N THR A 137 20.73 -18.56 -9.13
CA THR A 137 22.13 -18.57 -8.63
C THR A 137 22.69 -19.99 -8.43
N SER A 138 22.11 -21.03 -9.06
CA SER A 138 22.69 -22.39 -8.98
C SER A 138 22.46 -23.28 -10.21
N GLY A 139 22.12 -22.75 -11.40
CA GLY A 139 21.73 -23.60 -12.52
C GLY A 139 21.98 -23.11 -13.94
N ALA A 140 22.94 -22.21 -14.19
CA ALA A 140 23.31 -21.83 -15.55
C ALA A 140 24.84 -21.68 -15.71
N THR A 141 25.55 -22.76 -15.46
CA THR A 141 26.73 -23.09 -16.27
C THR A 141 26.25 -23.45 -17.67
N LEU A 142 26.76 -22.75 -18.70
CA LEU A 142 26.65 -23.01 -20.15
C LEU A 142 25.26 -22.68 -20.76
N GLN A 143 25.13 -21.90 -21.83
CA GLN A 143 25.94 -21.85 -23.04
C GLN A 143 26.14 -20.43 -23.62
N PRO A 144 27.23 -20.23 -24.37
CA PRO A 144 27.36 -19.16 -25.35
C PRO A 144 26.57 -19.51 -26.62
N CYS A 145 25.95 -18.49 -27.22
CA CYS A 145 25.78 -18.26 -28.67
C CYS A 145 25.25 -16.84 -28.83
#